data_AF-A0A832U668-F1
#
_entry.id   AF-A0A832U668-F1
#
_cell.length_a   1.000
_cell.length_b   1.000
_cell.length_c   1.000
_cell.angle_alpha   90.00
_cell.angle_beta   90.00
_cell.angle_gamma   90.00
#
_symmetry.space_group_name_H-M   'P 1'
#
loop_
_entity.id
_entity.type
_entity.pdbx_description
1 polymer ?
#
loop_
_entity_poly.entity_id
_entity_poly.type
_entity_poly.pdbx_seq_one_letter_code
_entity_poly.pdbx_strand_id
1 'polypeptide(L)' 'MASTKSKKNTQIKPRDPYKTFRILTLFMGILFLLVGTRSLSFGDSAGALLNGIAGLFFLMASYVFFKKKKEESK' A
#
# COMPACT_ATOMS: atom_id res chain seq x y z
N MET A 1 -2.60 -27.29 45.96
CA MET A 1 -2.43 -25.98 45.29
C MET A 1 -2.11 -26.22 43.82
N ALA A 2 -3.11 -26.22 42.95
CA ALA A 2 -2.89 -26.30 41.51
C ALA A 2 -2.56 -24.88 41.00
N SER A 3 -1.31 -24.65 40.60
CA SER A 3 -0.86 -23.42 39.96
C SER A 3 -1.49 -23.34 38.57
N THR A 4 -2.59 -22.61 38.45
CA THR A 4 -3.14 -22.20 37.16
C THR A 4 -2.20 -21.17 36.55
N LYS A 5 -1.23 -21.63 35.75
CA LYS A 5 -0.45 -20.76 34.86
C LYS A 5 -1.43 -20.09 33.89
N SER A 6 -1.76 -18.84 34.21
CA SER A 6 -2.50 -17.93 33.33
C SER A 6 -1.78 -17.86 31.98
N LYS A 7 -2.31 -18.57 30.98
CA LYS A 7 -1.94 -18.40 29.58
C LYS A 7 -2.29 -16.96 29.25
N LYS A 8 -1.27 -16.10 29.12
CA LYS A 8 -1.38 -14.78 28.50
C LYS A 8 -2.10 -14.99 27.16
N ASN A 9 -3.36 -14.62 27.15
CA ASN A 9 -4.19 -14.58 25.96
C ASN A 9 -3.66 -13.41 25.14
N THR A 10 -2.59 -13.67 24.37
CA THR A 10 -2.07 -12.74 23.39
C THR A 10 -3.16 -12.61 22.34
N GLN A 11 -4.09 -11.67 22.56
CA GLN A 11 -4.99 -11.21 21.52
C GLN A 11 -4.10 -10.72 20.39
N ILE A 12 -3.90 -11.57 19.38
CA ILE A 12 -3.32 -11.18 18.12
C ILE A 12 -4.37 -10.23 17.53
N LYS A 13 -4.24 -8.95 17.84
CA LYS A 13 -5.02 -7.89 17.18
C LYS A 13 -4.91 -8.17 15.68
N PRO A 14 -6.02 -8.32 14.94
CA PRO A 14 -5.95 -8.61 13.51
C PRO A 14 -5.07 -7.54 12.89
N ARG A 15 -3.94 -7.98 12.32
CA ARG A 15 -2.94 -7.10 11.72
C ARG A 15 -3.64 -6.43 10.55
N ASP A 16 -4.00 -5.16 10.75
CA ASP A 16 -4.78 -4.35 9.81
C ASP A 16 -4.26 -4.55 8.37
N PRO A 17 -4.97 -5.34 7.54
CA PRO A 17 -4.49 -5.69 6.21
C PRO A 17 -4.44 -4.47 5.30
N TYR A 18 -5.23 -3.44 5.60
CA TYR A 18 -5.24 -2.17 4.87
C TYR A 18 -3.94 -1.40 5.06
N LYS A 19 -3.27 -1.55 6.21
CA LYS A 19 -1.97 -0.91 6.45
C LYS A 19 -0.88 -1.46 5.52
N THR A 20 -0.85 -2.77 5.34
CA THR A 20 0.10 -3.45 4.43
C THR A 20 -0.25 -3.15 2.97
N PHE A 21 -1.53 -3.25 2.60
CA PHE A 21 -2.01 -2.97 1.26
C PHE A 21 -1.72 -1.54 0.81
N ARG A 22 -1.86 -0.56 1.71
CA ARG A 22 -1.57 0.85 1.46
C ARG A 22 -0.09 1.11 1.19
N ILE A 23 0.80 0.47 1.95
CA ILE A 23 2.25 0.58 1.76
C ILE A 23 2.65 -0.09 0.44
N LEU A 24 2.09 -1.28 0.16
CA LEU A 24 2.34 -2.00 -1.08
C LEU A 24 1.91 -1.19 -2.31
N THR A 25 0.69 -0.65 -2.30
CA THR A 25 0.16 0.18 -3.41
C THR A 25 0.97 1.46 -3.60
N LEU A 26 1.48 2.07 -2.53
CA LEU A 26 2.38 3.22 -2.62
C LEU A 26 3.70 2.85 -3.33
N PHE A 27 4.33 1.75 -2.93
CA PHE A 27 5.57 1.29 -3.56
C PHE A 27 5.38 0.92 -5.03
N MET A 28 4.27 0.24 -5.35
CA MET A 28 3.94 -0.09 -6.73
C MET A 28 3.72 1.19 -7.56
N GLY A 29 3.03 2.19 -7.02
CA GLY A 29 2.86 3.48 -7.69
C GLY A 29 4.18 4.16 -8.03
N ILE A 30 5.11 4.20 -7.07
CA ILE A 30 6.46 4.76 -7.29
C ILE A 30 7.23 3.94 -8.34
N LEU A 31 7.16 2.61 -8.27
CA LEU A 31 7.83 1.72 -9.22
C LEU A 31 7.35 1.96 -10.65
N PHE A 32 6.03 2.09 -10.84
CA PHE A 32 5.43 2.37 -12.15
C PHE A 32 5.85 3.74 -12.69
N LEU A 33 5.97 4.77 -11.84
CA LEU A 33 6.50 6.08 -12.27
C LEU A 33 7.98 6.00 -12.68
N LEU A 34 8.79 5.21 -11.96
CA LEU A 34 10.19 4.98 -12.32
C LEU A 34 10.31 4.22 -13.65
N VAL A 35 9.48 3.21 -13.87
CA VAL A 35 9.43 2.51 -15.16
C VAL A 35 8.97 3.45 -16.27
N GLY A 36 7.93 4.27 -16.02
CA GLY A 36 7.43 5.23 -17.01
C GLY A 36 8.46 6.29 -17.41
N THR A 37 9.20 6.85 -16.45
CA THR A 37 10.29 7.80 -16.72
C THR A 37 11.45 7.14 -17.49
N ARG A 38 11.75 5.87 -17.19
CA ARG A 38 12.72 5.09 -17.96
C ARG A 38 12.25 4.80 -19.39
N SER A 39 10.99 4.39 -19.57
CA SER A 39 10.39 4.19 -20.91
C SER A 39 10.44 5.47 -21.74
N LEU A 40 10.16 6.62 -21.12
CA LEU A 40 10.27 7.92 -21.78
C LEU A 40 11.72 8.20 -22.23
N SER A 41 12.70 7.87 -21.39
CA SER A 41 14.12 8.02 -21.71
C SER A 41 14.58 7.13 -22.87
N PHE A 42 13.90 6.01 -23.12
CA PHE A 42 14.16 5.13 -24.27
C PHE A 42 13.30 5.46 -25.50
N GLY A 43 12.49 6.52 -25.46
CA GLY A 43 11.63 6.91 -26.57
C GLY A 43 10.30 6.14 -26.68
N ASP A 44 10.02 5.22 -25.75
CA ASP A 44 8.74 4.51 -25.68
C ASP A 44 7.69 5.39 -24.99
N SER A 45 7.09 6.27 -25.78
CA SER A 45 6.07 7.22 -25.32
C SER A 45 4.77 6.53 -24.87
N ALA A 46 4.40 5.43 -25.53
CA ALA A 46 3.20 4.67 -25.18
C ALA A 46 3.39 3.95 -23.85
N GLY A 47 4.53 3.28 -23.66
CA GLY A 47 4.89 2.66 -22.39
C GLY A 47 5.05 3.68 -21.27
N ALA A 48 5.64 4.84 -21.54
CA ALA A 48 5.74 5.92 -20.56
C ALA A 48 4.36 6.38 -20.07
N LEU A 49 3.41 6.58 -20.99
CA LEU A 49 2.06 7.03 -20.68
C LEU A 49 1.28 5.97 -19.89
N LEU A 50 1.31 4.70 -20.34
CA LEU A 50 0.64 3.59 -19.66
C LEU A 50 1.19 3.39 -18.24
N ASN A 51 2.51 3.39 -18.08
CA ASN A 51 3.13 3.25 -16.76
C ASN A 51 2.86 4.47 -15.86
N GLY A 52 2.83 5.67 -16.42
CA GLY A 52 2.46 6.89 -15.71
C GLY A 52 1.03 6.83 -15.16
N ILE A 53 0.06 6.45 -16.01
CA ILE A 53 -1.35 6.29 -15.62
C ILE A 53 -1.50 5.18 -14.57
N ALA A 54 -0.85 4.03 -14.76
CA ALA A 54 -0.86 2.95 -13.77
C ALA A 54 -0.29 3.41 -12.42
N GLY A 55 0.83 4.13 -12.43
CA GLY A 55 1.44 4.70 -11.23
C GLY A 55 0.49 5.65 -10.49
N LEU A 56 -0.20 6.52 -11.22
CA LEU A 56 -1.20 7.43 -10.66
C LEU A 56 -2.38 6.68 -10.01
N PHE A 57 -2.89 5.62 -10.65
CA PHE A 57 -3.97 4.81 -10.06
C PHE A 57 -3.53 4.11 -8.77
N PHE A 58 -2.31 3.57 -8.71
CA PHE A 58 -1.78 2.96 -7.49
C PHE A 58 -1.59 3.97 -6.36
N LEU A 59 -1.12 5.18 -6.66
CA LEU A 59 -1.01 6.25 -5.67
C LEU A 59 -2.39 6.72 -5.19
N MET A 60 -3.35 6.85 -6.10
CA MET A 60 -4.72 7.23 -5.76
C MET A 60 -5.41 6.17 -4.89
N ALA A 61 -5.21 4.89 -5.20
CA ALA A 61 -5.67 3.79 -4.34
C ALA A 61 -5.06 3.92 -2.94
N SER A 62 -3.73 4.07 -2.84
CA SER A 62 -3.05 4.26 -1.55
C SER A 62 -3.62 5.46 -0.76
N TYR A 63 -3.89 6.58 -1.45
CA TYR A 63 -4.48 7.78 -0.86
C TYR A 63 -5.90 7.54 -0.32
N VAL A 64 -6.77 6.83 -1.05
CA VAL A 64 -8.12 6.49 -0.59
C VAL A 64 -8.04 5.66 0.70
N PHE A 65 -7.13 4.70 0.78
CA PHE A 65 -6.90 3.93 2.02
C PHE A 65 -6.31 4.78 3.16
N PHE A 66 -5.55 5.85 2.85
CA PHE A 66 -5.12 6.83 3.86
C PHE A 66 -6.29 7.66 4.40
N LYS A 67 -7.22 8.08 3.53
CA LYS A 67 -8.39 8.88 3.93
C LYS A 67 -9.33 8.07 4.81
N LYS A 68 -9.65 6.83 4.42
CA LYS A 68 -10.57 5.94 5.17
C LYS A 68 -10.11 5.71 6.62
N LYS A 69 -8.80 5.54 6.84
CA LYS A 69 -8.24 5.39 8.19
C LYS A 69 -8.39 6.65 9.06
N LYS A 70 -8.33 7.86 8.47
CA LYS A 70 -8.51 9.11 9.24
C LYS A 70 -9.95 9.28 9.73
N GLU A 71 -10.93 8.78 8.98
CA GLU A 71 -12.35 8.83 9.38
C GLU A 71 -12.70 7.78 10.44
N GLU A 72 -12.10 6.58 10.39
CA GLU A 72 -12.28 5.53 11.43
C GLU A 72 -11.52 5.80 12.75
N SER A 73 -10.63 6.80 12.79
CA SER A 73 -9.87 7.19 14.00
C SER A 73 -10.40 8.44 14.69
N LYS A 74 -11.56 8.96 14.26
CA LYS A 74 -12.28 10.06 14.92
C LYS A 74 -13.45 9.51 15.73
#